data_AF-A0A8T3QTI3-F1
#
_entry.id   AF-A0A8T3QTI3-F1
#
_cell.length_a   1.000
_cell.length_b   1.000
_cell.length_c   1.000
_cell.angle_alpha   90.00
_cell.angle_beta   90.00
_cell.angle_gamma   90.00
#
_symmetry.space_group_name_H-M   'P 1'
#
loop_
_entity.id
_entity.type
_entity.pdbx_description
1 polymer ?
#
loop_
_entity_poly.entity_id
_entity_poly.type
_entity_poly.pdbx_seq_one_letter_code
_entity_poly.pdbx_strand_id
1 'polypeptide(L)' 'MPTSILLVGTPKGAFILERAADEGGGPDDWAIRGPLCEGWPIHDLIVEPDSGALLAAGGSPWYGPA' A
#
# COMPACT_ATOMS: atom_id res chain seq x y z
N MET A 1 1.55 -7.26 -20.38
CA MET A 1 2.10 -7.63 -19.04
C MET A 1 0.95 -7.55 -18.03
N PRO A 2 0.94 -8.20 -16.86
CA PRO A 2 -0.10 -7.92 -15.86
C PRO A 2 0.13 -6.56 -15.18
N THR A 3 -0.96 -5.85 -14.84
CA THR A 3 -0.93 -4.65 -14.01
C THR A 3 -0.20 -4.95 -12.71
N SER A 4 0.80 -4.13 -12.36
CA SER A 4 1.59 -4.31 -11.15
C SER A 4 1.07 -3.38 -10.06
N ILE A 5 0.79 -3.93 -8.88
CA ILE A 5 0.41 -3.16 -7.69
C ILE A 5 1.51 -3.32 -6.66
N LEU A 6 2.00 -2.20 -6.13
CA LEU A 6 2.93 -2.15 -5.01
C LEU A 6 2.24 -1.48 -3.82
N LEU A 7 2.19 -2.20 -2.70
CA LEU A 7 1.65 -1.70 -1.44
C LEU A 7 2.81 -1.18 -0.59
N VAL A 8 2.70 0.05 -0.10
CA VAL A 8 3.79 0.71 0.63
C VAL A 8 3.28 1.23 1.98
N GLY A 9 3.76 0.61 3.05
CA GLY A 9 3.59 1.11 4.42
C GLY A 9 4.68 2.13 4.75
N THR A 10 4.29 3.25 5.36
CA THR A 10 5.24 4.27 5.83
C THR A 10 4.88 4.74 7.24
N PRO A 11 5.78 5.46 7.93
CA PRO A 11 5.43 6.15 9.18
C PRO A 11 4.34 7.23 9.04
N LYS A 12 3.93 7.59 7.82
CA LYS A 12 2.97 8.66 7.52
C LYS A 12 1.72 8.17 6.79
N GLY A 13 1.41 6.87 6.86
CA GLY A 13 0.26 6.29 6.17
C GLY A 13 0.65 5.24 5.14
N ALA A 14 -0.38 4.70 4.48
CA ALA A 14 -0.24 3.76 3.38
C ALA A 14 -0.32 4.44 2.02
N PHE A 15 0.40 3.88 1.05
CA PHE A 15 0.36 4.29 -0.35
C PHE A 15 0.20 3.05 -1.24
N ILE A 16 -0.51 3.23 -2.35
CA ILE A 16 -0.68 2.21 -3.39
C ILE A 16 -0.09 2.77 -4.68
N LEU A 17 0.83 2.02 -5.26
CA LEU A 17 1.48 2.34 -6.52
C LEU A 17 0.95 1.37 -7.58
N GLU A 18 0.36 1.93 -8.63
CA GLU A 18 -0.26 1.17 -9.71
C GLU A 18 0.49 1.43 -11.00
N ARG A 19 0.87 0.35 -11.69
CA ARG A 19 1.50 0.39 -13.01
C ARG A 19 0.66 -0.41 -13.99
N ALA A 20 0.17 0.28 -15.01
CA ALA A 20 -0.62 -0.32 -16.08
C ALA A 20 0.20 -1.30 -16.92
N ALA A 21 -0.54 -2.20 -17.56
CA ALA A 21 -0.05 -3.36 -18.29
C ALA A 21 0.38 -3.08 -19.74
N ASP A 22 -0.06 -1.95 -20.29
CA ASP A 22 -0.18 -1.68 -21.73
C ASP A 22 0.76 -0.56 -22.25
N GLU A 23 0.96 -0.62 -23.57
CA GLU A 23 2.23 -0.44 -24.30
C GLU A 23 2.76 1.00 -24.47
N GLY A 24 2.31 1.96 -23.66
CA GLY A 24 2.71 3.37 -23.76
C GLY A 24 3.49 3.95 -22.57
N GLY A 25 3.40 3.32 -21.39
CA GLY A 25 4.07 3.76 -20.18
C GLY A 25 5.46 3.13 -20.05
N GLY A 26 6.50 3.95 -19.93
CA GLY A 26 7.84 3.47 -19.57
C GLY A 26 7.85 2.77 -18.21
N PRO A 27 8.95 2.08 -17.82
CA PRO A 27 9.07 1.43 -16.51
C PRO A 27 8.82 2.35 -15.30
N ASP A 28 8.84 3.66 -15.52
CA ASP A 28 8.71 4.72 -14.52
C ASP A 28 7.29 5.31 -14.42
N ASP A 29 6.33 4.86 -15.23
CA ASP A 29 4.96 5.39 -15.21
C ASP A 29 4.11 4.72 -14.11
N TRP A 30 4.13 5.33 -12.92
CA TRP A 30 3.39 4.88 -11.74
C TRP A 30 2.33 5.91 -11.34
N ALA A 31 1.09 5.45 -11.21
CA ALA A 31 0.06 6.20 -10.51
C ALA A 31 0.18 5.95 -9.00
N ILE A 32 0.11 7.02 -8.20
CA ILE A 32 0.26 6.95 -6.74
C ILE A 32 -1.07 7.35 -6.09
N ARG A 33 -1.58 6.48 -5.22
CA ARG A 33 -2.75 6.75 -4.36
C ARG A 33 -2.33 6.80 -2.90
N GLY A 34 -2.70 7.89 -2.21
CA GLY A 34 -2.45 8.09 -0.78
C GLY A 34 -2.17 9.57 -0.43
N PRO A 35 -1.83 9.88 0.83
CA PRO A 35 -1.76 8.94 1.95
C PRO A 35 -3.15 8.38 2.33
N LEU A 36 -3.19 7.10 2.66
CA LEU A 36 -4.35 6.43 3.24
C LEU A 36 -4.14 6.24 4.75
N CYS A 37 -5.20 5.80 5.45
CA CYS A 37 -5.19 5.56 6.89
C CYS A 37 -4.91 6.82 7.72
N GLU A 38 -5.33 8.00 7.25
CA GLU A 38 -5.28 9.26 8.01
C GLU A 38 -3.91 9.59 8.64
N GLY A 39 -2.81 9.18 7.98
CA GLY A 39 -1.46 9.44 8.45
C GLY A 39 -0.94 8.50 9.56
N TRP A 40 -1.69 7.47 9.94
CA TRP A 40 -1.22 6.46 10.89
C TRP A 40 0.05 5.75 10.37
N PRO A 41 1.03 5.41 11.23
CA PRO A 41 2.16 4.59 10.81
C PRO A 41 1.66 3.24 10.34
N ILE A 42 2.01 2.83 9.12
CA ILE A 42 1.66 1.53 8.56
C ILE A 42 2.94 0.71 8.37
N HIS A 43 2.98 -0.46 8.99
CA HIS A 43 4.14 -1.35 8.97
C HIS A 43 4.06 -2.40 7.86
N ASP A 44 2.85 -2.86 7.55
CA ASP A 44 2.63 -3.87 6.52
C ASP A 44 1.24 -3.71 5.88
N LEU A 45 1.13 -4.16 4.63
CA LEU A 45 -0.12 -4.23 3.89
C LEU A 45 -0.20 -5.53 3.13
N ILE A 46 -1.33 -6.23 3.25
CA ILE A 46 -1.60 -7.45 2.49
C ILE A 46 -2.95 -7.37 1.79
N VAL A 47 -3.10 -8.14 0.72
CA VAL A 47 -4.39 -8.40 0.09
C VAL A 47 -4.97 -9.65 0.72
N GLU A 48 -6.17 -9.55 1.31
CA GLU A 48 -6.92 -10.72 1.74
C GLU A 48 -7.44 -11.47 0.50
N PRO A 49 -7.05 -12.74 0.27
CA PRO A 49 -7.36 -13.44 -0.98
C PRO A 49 -8.85 -13.59 -1.29
N ASP A 50 -9.69 -13.76 -0.26
CA ASP A 50 -11.10 -14.07 -0.43
C ASP A 50 -11.94 -12.85 -0.77
N SER A 51 -11.67 -11.71 -0.12
CA SER A 51 -12.44 -10.48 -0.29
C SER A 51 -11.79 -9.46 -1.23
N GLY A 52 -10.48 -9.60 -1.47
CA GLY A 52 -9.68 -8.57 -2.11
C GLY A 52 -9.45 -7.32 -1.24
N ALA A 53 -9.83 -7.35 0.04
CA ALA A 53 -9.60 -6.24 0.95
C ALA A 53 -8.11 -6.01 1.16
N LEU A 54 -7.72 -4.74 1.29
CA LEU A 54 -6.40 -4.37 1.76
C LEU A 54 -6.41 -4.28 3.28
N LEU A 55 -5.68 -5.17 3.94
CA LEU A 55 -5.47 -5.15 5.37
C LEU A 55 -4.18 -4.38 5.66
N ALA A 56 -4.29 -3.28 6.41
CA ALA A 56 -3.15 -2.43 6.77
C ALA A 56 -2.83 -2.59 8.27
N ALA A 57 -1.64 -3.14 8.55
CA ALA A 57 -1.15 -3.29 9.91
C ALA A 57 -0.57 -1.95 10.41
N GLY A 58 -1.38 -1.21 11.17
CA GLY A 58 -1.00 0.06 11.77
C GLY A 58 -0.17 -0.09 13.05
N GLY A 59 0.77 0.82 13.26
CA GLY A 59 1.48 0.98 14.51
C GLY A 59 0.56 1.57 15.59
N SER A 60 0.69 1.07 16.82
CA SER A 60 0.02 1.63 17.98
C SER A 60 0.95 2.60 18.70
N PRO A 61 0.45 3.75 19.22
CA PRO A 61 1.21 4.56 20.15
C PRO A 61 1.39 3.87 21.52
N TRP A 62 0.62 2.81 21.79
CA TRP A 62 0.72 2.03 23.01
C TRP A 62 1.79 0.95 22.86
N TYR A 63 2.83 1.05 23.68
CA TYR A 63 3.84 0.02 23.83
C TYR A 63 3.32 -1.06 24.80
N GLY A 64 3.20 -2.30 24.30
CA GLY A 64 2.83 -3.47 25.10
C GLY A 64 4.08 -4.28 25.46
N PRO A 65 4.67 -4.10 26.66
CA PRO A 65 5.95 -4.68 27.06
C PRO A 65 5.88 -6.16 27.47
N ALA A 66 4.92 -6.93 26.98
CA ALA A 66 4.68 -8.31 27.43
C ALA A 66 5.88 -9.23 27.20
#